data_AF-A0A8T7BKK7-F1
#
_entry.id   AF-A0A8T7BKK7-F1
#
_cell.length_a   1.000
_cell.length_b   1.000
_cell.length_c   1.000
_cell.angle_alpha   90.00
_cell.angle_beta   90.00
_cell.angle_gamma   90.00
#
_symmetry.space_group_name_H-M   'P 1'
#
loop_
_entity.id
_entity.type
_entity.pdbx_description
1 polymer ?
#
loop_
_entity_poly.entity_id
_entity_poly.type
_entity_poly.pdbx_seq_one_letter_code
_entity_poly.pdbx_strand_id
1 'polypeptide(L)'
;YIPQFFLGIAFSWGILMAFSAQTSSVPAIAWLLFIANVLWVVTYDTIYAMVDREDDVKIGVKSTAILFDDADRTFIGIFQIMMLSVLVIIGVQIKADLIYYIFMLPVACFMLYHQYLIRNRTPEDCFRAFLNNNWLGMSVFGGFLFNFL
;
A
#
# COMPACT_ATOMS: atom_id res chain seq x y z
N TYR A 1 4.53 18.71 -1.63
CA TYR A 1 5.73 17.98 -1.18
C TYR A 1 5.44 16.50 -0.85
N ILE A 2 4.24 16.07 -0.43
CA ILE A 2 3.87 14.63 -0.42
C ILE A 2 2.39 14.44 -0.83
N PRO A 3 2.02 14.71 -2.10
CA PRO A 3 0.63 14.55 -2.57
C PRO A 3 0.09 13.13 -2.35
N GLN A 4 0.95 12.12 -2.42
CA GLN A 4 0.63 10.71 -2.22
C GLN A 4 -0.06 10.45 -0.86
N PHE A 5 0.38 11.17 0.19
CA PHE A 5 -0.17 10.98 1.53
C PHE A 5 -1.58 11.57 1.67
N PHE A 6 -1.81 12.76 1.11
CA PHE A 6 -3.15 13.36 1.08
C PHE A 6 -4.11 12.54 0.22
N LEU A 7 -3.62 12.02 -0.91
CA LEU A 7 -4.36 11.10 -1.76
C LEU A 7 -4.74 9.83 -0.99
N GLY A 8 -3.77 9.22 -0.29
CA GLY A 8 -3.98 8.07 0.57
C GLY A 8 -5.03 8.29 1.64
N ILE A 9 -4.98 9.41 2.36
CA ILE A 9 -6.00 9.77 3.36
C ILE A 9 -7.38 9.92 2.72
N ALA A 10 -7.48 10.66 1.61
CA ALA A 10 -8.75 10.93 0.95
C ALA A 10 -9.41 9.63 0.46
N PHE A 11 -8.66 8.74 -0.22
CA PHE A 11 -9.17 7.45 -0.67
C PHE A 11 -9.52 6.50 0.48
N SER A 12 -8.74 6.52 1.56
CA SER A 12 -8.95 5.62 2.71
C SER A 12 -10.11 6.05 3.61
N TRP A 13 -10.57 7.30 3.52
CA TRP A 13 -11.59 7.84 4.43
C TRP A 13 -12.91 7.07 4.39
N GLY A 14 -13.22 6.44 3.25
CA GLY A 14 -14.39 5.56 3.09
C GLY A 14 -14.46 4.44 4.12
N ILE A 15 -13.32 3.94 4.61
CA ILE A 15 -13.25 2.90 5.65
C ILE A 15 -13.88 3.42 6.95
N LEU A 16 -13.43 4.58 7.43
CA LEU A 16 -13.93 5.15 8.68
C LEU A 16 -15.41 5.50 8.58
N MET A 17 -15.85 6.03 7.43
CA MET A 17 -17.25 6.34 7.18
C MET A 17 -18.12 5.08 7.19
N ALA A 18 -17.68 3.99 6.56
CA ALA A 18 -18.40 2.71 6.56
C ALA A 18 -18.57 2.15 7.98
N PHE A 19 -17.50 2.16 8.78
CA PHE A 19 -17.57 1.71 10.18
C PHE A 19 -18.47 2.61 11.04
N SER A 20 -18.36 3.94 10.89
CA SER A 20 -19.21 4.89 11.59
C SER A 20 -20.68 4.71 11.23
N ALA A 21 -20.99 4.48 9.96
CA ALA A 21 -22.35 4.26 9.49
C ALA A 21 -22.95 2.95 10.01
N GLN A 22 -22.16 1.87 10.06
CA GLN A 22 -22.64 0.54 10.43
C GLN A 22 -22.68 0.31 11.95
N THR A 23 -21.71 0.86 12.69
CA THR A 23 -21.51 0.55 14.13
C THR A 23 -21.76 1.74 15.05
N SER A 24 -22.15 2.90 14.49
CA SER A 24 -22.32 4.17 15.22
C SER A 24 -21.08 4.59 16.04
N SER A 25 -19.92 4.03 15.70
CA SER A 25 -18.63 4.28 16.35
C SER A 25 -17.50 4.01 15.35
N VAL A 26 -16.28 4.44 15.69
CA VAL A 26 -15.08 4.15 14.90
C VAL A 26 -14.11 3.35 15.77
N PRO A 27 -14.27 2.02 15.82
CA PRO A 27 -13.44 1.17 16.67
C PRO A 27 -11.97 1.17 16.21
N ALA A 28 -11.06 0.72 17.08
CA ALA A 28 -9.62 0.67 16.78
C ALA A 28 -9.29 -0.09 15.47
N ILE A 29 -10.06 -1.14 15.15
CA ILE A 29 -9.88 -1.91 13.93
C ILE A 29 -10.12 -1.08 12.65
N ALA A 30 -11.06 -0.12 12.69
CA ALA A 30 -11.33 0.76 11.58
C ALA A 30 -10.13 1.69 11.29
N TRP A 31 -9.49 2.18 12.36
CA TRP A 31 -8.26 2.97 12.27
C TRP A 31 -7.08 2.16 11.74
N LEU A 32 -6.94 0.90 12.16
CA LEU A 32 -5.89 0.03 11.62
C LEU A 32 -6.08 -0.26 10.13
N LEU A 33 -7.31 -0.55 9.70
CA LEU A 33 -7.64 -0.74 8.28
C LEU A 33 -7.38 0.54 7.48
N PHE A 34 -7.75 1.70 8.04
CA PHE A 34 -7.45 3.00 7.45
C PHE A 34 -5.93 3.20 7.29
N ILE A 35 -5.13 2.95 8.33
CA ILE A 35 -3.67 3.09 8.27
C ILE A 35 -3.07 2.11 7.25
N ALA A 36 -3.49 0.85 7.23
CA ALA A 36 -3.04 -0.13 6.26
C ALA A 36 -3.31 0.32 4.82
N ASN A 37 -4.51 0.86 4.56
CA ASN A 37 -4.88 1.35 3.24
C ASN A 37 -4.13 2.63 2.86
N VAL A 38 -3.90 3.56 3.79
CA VAL A 38 -3.06 4.76 3.52
C VAL A 38 -1.64 4.34 3.14
N LEU A 39 -1.03 3.43 3.91
CA LEU A 39 0.31 2.92 3.62
C LEU A 39 0.38 2.24 2.25
N TRP A 40 -0.66 1.49 1.92
CA TRP A 40 -0.79 0.83 0.61
C TRP A 40 -0.89 1.85 -0.54
N VAL A 41 -1.78 2.84 -0.41
CA VAL A 41 -1.95 3.91 -1.40
C VAL A 41 -0.66 4.67 -1.62
N VAL A 42 -0.02 5.10 -0.54
CA VAL A 42 1.26 5.81 -0.61
C VAL A 42 2.32 4.95 -1.30
N THR A 43 2.34 3.64 -1.02
CA THR A 43 3.31 2.70 -1.62
C THR A 43 3.16 2.63 -3.14
N TYR A 44 1.98 2.28 -3.65
CA TYR A 44 1.82 2.09 -5.11
C TYR A 44 1.83 3.42 -5.87
N ASP A 45 1.36 4.51 -5.26
CA ASP A 45 1.34 5.84 -5.88
C ASP A 45 2.76 6.43 -5.94
N THR A 46 3.62 6.09 -4.96
CA THR A 46 5.05 6.42 -5.03
C THR A 46 5.75 5.62 -6.14
N ILE A 47 5.40 4.34 -6.33
CA ILE A 47 5.92 3.54 -7.47
C ILE A 47 5.47 4.16 -8.79
N TYR A 48 4.22 4.61 -8.89
CA TYR A 48 3.71 5.27 -10.09
C TYR A 48 4.43 6.60 -10.36
N ALA A 49 4.71 7.39 -9.33
CA ALA A 49 5.51 8.61 -9.46
C ALA A 49 6.95 8.38 -9.94
N MET A 50 7.48 7.15 -9.84
CA MET A 50 8.78 6.81 -10.44
C MET A 50 8.71 6.67 -11.96
N VAL A 51 7.54 6.34 -12.52
CA VAL A 51 7.29 6.27 -13.97
C VAL A 51 7.36 7.68 -14.57
N ASP A 52 6.75 8.66 -13.89
CA ASP A 52 6.64 10.04 -14.37
C ASP A 52 7.89 10.89 -14.06
N ARG A 53 8.94 10.30 -13.44
CA ARG A 53 10.13 11.02 -12.96
C ARG A 53 10.84 11.80 -14.05
N GLU A 54 11.07 11.21 -15.22
CA GLU A 54 11.80 11.88 -16.31
C GLU A 54 11.04 13.08 -16.88
N ASP A 55 9.71 12.98 -16.93
CA ASP A 55 8.88 14.05 -17.43
C ASP A 55 8.72 15.14 -16.37
N ASP A 56 8.48 14.80 -15.10
CA ASP A 56 8.46 15.73 -13.96
C ASP A 56 9.74 16.59 -13.88
N VAL A 57 10.91 16.00 -14.16
CA VAL A 57 12.20 16.70 -14.22
C VAL A 57 12.26 17.69 -15.38
N LYS A 58 11.73 17.35 -16.57
CA LYS A 58 11.71 18.25 -17.74
C LYS A 58 10.81 19.48 -17.55
N ILE A 59 9.70 19.33 -16.82
CA ILE A 59 8.74 20.43 -16.55
C ILE A 59 9.06 21.20 -15.25
N GLY A 60 10.12 20.82 -14.52
CA GLY A 60 10.59 21.55 -13.33
C GLY A 60 9.68 21.41 -12.10
N VAL A 61 8.84 20.37 -12.04
CA VAL A 61 7.94 20.11 -10.91
C VAL A 61 8.72 19.45 -9.79
N LYS A 62 8.70 20.02 -8.57
CA LYS A 62 9.32 19.43 -7.38
C LYS A 62 8.51 18.22 -6.87
N SER A 63 8.61 17.10 -7.59
CA SER A 63 7.95 15.83 -7.25
C SER A 63 8.72 15.05 -6.18
N THR A 64 8.04 14.13 -5.50
CA THR A 64 8.58 13.31 -4.40
C THR A 64 9.77 12.46 -4.88
N ALA A 65 9.78 12.06 -6.16
CA ALA A 65 10.89 11.38 -6.82
C ALA A 65 12.18 12.23 -6.93
N ILE A 66 12.07 13.57 -6.94
CA ILE A 66 13.22 14.49 -6.92
C ILE A 66 13.70 14.75 -5.49
N LEU A 67 12.80 14.73 -4.50
CA LEU A 67 13.14 14.95 -3.10
C LEU A 67 13.91 13.77 -2.48
N PHE A 68 13.58 12.54 -2.90
CA PHE A 68 14.19 11.32 -2.35
C PHE A 68 15.32 10.75 -3.19
N ASP A 69 15.52 11.21 -4.42
CA ASP A 69 16.57 10.78 -5.34
C ASP A 69 16.74 9.24 -5.40
N ASP A 70 17.72 8.67 -4.70
CA ASP A 70 17.98 7.22 -4.62
C ASP A 70 17.25 6.48 -3.47
N ALA A 71 16.63 7.21 -2.54
CA ALA A 71 15.98 6.67 -1.33
C ALA A 71 14.51 6.24 -1.55
N ASP A 72 13.94 6.53 -2.72
CA ASP A 72 12.58 6.15 -3.13
C ASP A 72 12.26 4.68 -2.84
N ARG A 73 13.16 3.78 -3.25
CA ARG A 73 13.04 2.34 -3.06
C ARG A 73 13.04 1.93 -1.58
N THR A 74 13.92 2.54 -0.78
CA THR A 74 14.01 2.29 0.67
C THR A 74 12.73 2.74 1.37
N PHE A 75 12.21 3.91 1.01
CA PHE A 75 10.98 4.45 1.58
C PHE A 75 9.77 3.57 1.24
N ILE A 76 9.66 3.13 -0.02
CA ILE A 76 8.67 2.14 -0.45
C ILE A 76 8.80 0.86 0.38
N GLY A 77 10.02 0.38 0.61
CA GLY A 77 10.28 -0.83 1.41
C GLY A 77 9.84 -0.68 2.87
N ILE A 78 10.11 0.46 3.49
CA ILE A 78 9.67 0.76 4.85
C ILE A 78 8.14 0.74 4.93
N PHE A 79 7.45 1.40 3.99
CA PHE A 79 5.98 1.40 4.00
C PHE A 79 5.36 0.04 3.70
N GLN A 80 5.97 -0.78 2.85
CA GLN A 80 5.56 -2.16 2.64
C GLN A 80 5.65 -2.98 3.94
N ILE A 81 6.76 -2.86 4.67
CA ILE A 81 6.94 -3.54 5.96
C ILE A 81 5.93 -3.04 7.00
N MET A 82 5.71 -1.72 7.07
CA MET A 82 4.71 -1.13 7.97
C MET A 82 3.31 -1.63 7.62
N MET A 83 2.94 -1.63 6.34
CA MET A 83 1.65 -2.13 5.86
C MET A 83 1.44 -3.59 6.26
N LEU A 84 2.42 -4.45 5.98
CA LEU A 84 2.35 -5.88 6.32
C LEU A 84 2.24 -6.07 7.84
N SER A 85 2.98 -5.29 8.63
CA SER A 85 2.91 -5.33 10.09
C SER A 85 1.51 -4.95 10.60
N VAL A 86 0.90 -3.91 10.05
CA VAL A 86 -0.47 -3.50 10.41
C VAL A 86 -1.49 -4.57 10.03
N LEU A 87 -1.35 -5.22 8.87
CA LEU A 87 -2.20 -6.35 8.46
C LEU A 87 -2.07 -7.54 9.43
N VAL A 88 -0.85 -7.88 9.87
CA VAL A 88 -0.66 -8.91 10.90
C VAL A 88 -1.32 -8.52 12.23
N ILE A 89 -1.19 -7.27 12.66
CA ILE A 89 -1.85 -6.76 13.88
C ILE A 89 -3.38 -6.86 13.76
N ILE A 90 -3.94 -6.53 12.59
CA ILE A 90 -5.37 -6.71 12.30
C ILE A 90 -5.77 -8.18 12.45
N GLY A 91 -5.01 -9.10 11.85
CA GLY A 91 -5.24 -10.55 11.98
C GLY A 91 -5.28 -11.02 13.44
N VAL A 92 -4.36 -10.51 14.28
CA VAL A 92 -4.36 -10.82 15.71
C VAL A 92 -5.58 -10.25 16.43
N GLN A 93 -5.99 -9.01 16.14
CA GLN A 93 -7.15 -8.38 16.78
C GLN A 93 -8.47 -9.07 16.45
N ILE A 94 -8.64 -9.51 15.21
CA ILE A 94 -9.86 -10.22 14.78
C ILE A 94 -9.82 -11.72 15.12
N LYS A 95 -8.74 -12.20 15.77
CA LYS A 95 -8.48 -13.63 16.04
C LYS A 95 -8.60 -14.46 14.75
N ALA A 96 -7.94 -13.98 13.70
CA ALA A 96 -8.01 -14.59 12.38
C ALA A 96 -7.50 -16.04 12.38
N ASP A 97 -8.11 -16.86 11.52
CA ASP A 97 -7.70 -18.23 11.29
C ASP A 97 -6.40 -18.32 10.50
N LEU A 98 -5.78 -19.51 10.50
CA LEU A 98 -4.55 -19.78 9.77
C LEU A 98 -4.65 -19.41 8.28
N ILE A 99 -5.84 -19.55 7.68
CA ILE A 99 -6.10 -19.22 6.28
C ILE A 99 -5.79 -17.75 5.96
N TYR A 100 -6.10 -16.82 6.86
CA TYR A 100 -5.78 -15.40 6.71
C TYR A 100 -4.27 -15.20 6.54
N TYR A 101 -3.46 -15.85 7.38
CA TYR A 101 -2.01 -15.73 7.35
C TYR A 101 -1.39 -16.40 6.12
N ILE A 102 -2.01 -17.47 5.59
CA ILE A 102 -1.60 -18.07 4.31
C ILE A 102 -1.74 -17.04 3.18
N PHE A 103 -2.79 -16.22 3.19
CA PHE A 103 -2.97 -15.12 2.23
C PHE A 103 -2.00 -13.94 2.43
N MET A 104 -1.34 -13.82 3.58
CA MET A 104 -0.28 -12.81 3.78
C MET A 104 1.05 -13.20 3.13
N LEU A 105 1.28 -14.49 2.86
CA LEU A 105 2.48 -14.97 2.15
C LEU A 105 2.59 -14.38 0.73
N PRO A 106 1.57 -14.48 -0.16
CA PRO A 106 1.65 -13.87 -1.48
C PRO A 106 1.79 -12.34 -1.41
N VAL A 107 1.19 -11.67 -0.41
CA VAL A 107 1.39 -10.22 -0.19
C VAL A 107 2.86 -9.89 0.00
N ALA A 108 3.55 -10.60 0.90
CA ALA A 108 4.98 -10.42 1.13
C ALA A 108 5.80 -10.74 -0.13
N CYS A 109 5.46 -11.80 -0.87
CA CYS A 109 6.11 -12.14 -2.13
C CYS A 109 5.96 -11.03 -3.18
N PHE A 110 4.76 -10.45 -3.35
CA PHE A 110 4.53 -9.34 -4.27
C PHE A 110 5.29 -8.08 -3.83
N MET A 111 5.37 -7.78 -2.54
CA MET A 111 6.18 -6.66 -2.04
C MET A 111 7.66 -6.82 -2.41
N LEU A 112 8.24 -8.01 -2.20
CA LEU A 112 9.62 -8.32 -2.61
C LEU A 112 9.79 -8.26 -4.14
N TYR A 113 8.80 -8.73 -4.90
CA TYR A 113 8.80 -8.66 -6.35
C TYR A 113 8.74 -7.21 -6.85
N HIS A 114 7.92 -6.34 -6.24
CA HIS A 114 7.90 -4.91 -6.54
C HIS A 114 9.28 -4.29 -6.28
N GLN A 115 9.92 -4.62 -5.15
CA GLN A 115 11.28 -4.18 -4.83
C GLN A 115 12.33 -4.64 -5.86
N TYR A 116 12.14 -5.83 -6.43
CA TYR A 116 13.00 -6.34 -7.50
C TYR A 116 12.76 -5.60 -8.82
N LEU A 117 11.51 -5.35 -9.20
CA LEU A 117 11.15 -4.64 -10.44
C LEU A 117 11.67 -3.19 -10.42
N ILE A 118 11.44 -2.46 -9.33
CA ILE A 118 11.82 -1.04 -9.25
C ILE A 118 13.32 -0.81 -9.03
N ARG A 119 14.14 -1.88 -8.93
CA ARG A 119 15.58 -1.77 -8.59
C ARG A 119 16.38 -0.93 -9.59
N ASN A 120 15.99 -0.99 -10.87
CA ASN A 120 16.66 -0.28 -11.97
C ASN A 120 15.95 1.02 -12.33
N ARG A 121 14.79 1.31 -11.70
CA ARG A 121 14.00 2.53 -11.92
C ARG A 121 13.63 2.79 -13.38
N THR A 122 13.51 1.72 -14.17
CA THR A 122 13.01 1.79 -15.54
C THR A 122 11.50 2.06 -15.49
N PRO A 123 10.98 3.04 -16.26
CA PRO A 123 9.56 3.37 -16.27
C PRO A 123 8.67 2.15 -16.53
N GLU A 124 9.10 1.24 -17.43
CA GLU A 124 8.34 0.04 -17.78
C GLU A 124 8.20 -0.93 -16.61
N ASP A 125 9.28 -1.17 -15.85
CA ASP A 125 9.23 -2.08 -14.70
C ASP A 125 8.53 -1.45 -13.49
N CYS A 126 8.63 -0.12 -13.32
CA CYS A 126 7.85 0.60 -12.32
C CYS A 126 6.34 0.54 -12.63
N PHE A 127 5.96 0.71 -13.89
CA PHE A 127 4.56 0.57 -14.30
C PHE A 127 4.05 -0.86 -14.14
N ARG A 128 4.89 -1.86 -14.45
CA ARG A 128 4.57 -3.27 -14.15
C ARG A 128 4.39 -3.52 -12.66
N ALA A 129 5.22 -2.94 -11.79
CA ALA A 129 5.06 -3.05 -10.34
C ALA A 129 3.75 -2.38 -9.88
N PHE A 130 3.40 -1.23 -10.44
CA PHE A 130 2.12 -0.56 -10.19
C PHE A 130 0.92 -1.43 -10.60
N LEU A 131 0.94 -2.05 -11.80
CA LEU A 131 -0.16 -2.93 -12.23
C LEU A 131 -0.27 -4.22 -11.38
N ASN A 132 0.87 -4.79 -10.98
CA ASN A 132 0.90 -5.99 -10.12
C ASN A 132 0.32 -5.72 -8.71
N ASN A 133 0.20 -4.46 -8.30
CA ASN A 133 -0.46 -4.07 -7.06
C ASN A 133 -1.89 -4.60 -6.92
N ASN A 134 -2.60 -4.81 -8.04
CA ASN A 134 -3.94 -5.42 -8.01
C ASN A 134 -3.92 -6.85 -7.43
N TRP A 135 -2.89 -7.64 -7.71
CA TRP A 135 -2.74 -8.99 -7.17
C TRP A 135 -2.42 -9.00 -5.68
N LEU A 136 -1.63 -8.01 -5.23
CA LEU A 136 -1.42 -7.77 -3.80
C LEU A 136 -2.76 -7.47 -3.11
N GLY A 137 -3.56 -6.58 -3.69
CA GLY A 137 -4.90 -6.26 -3.19
C GLY A 137 -5.85 -7.45 -3.17
N MET A 138 -5.86 -8.26 -4.23
CA MET A 138 -6.64 -9.47 -4.31
C MET A 138 -6.25 -10.49 -3.24
N SER A 139 -4.96 -10.58 -2.92
CA SER A 139 -4.45 -11.44 -1.85
C SER A 139 -4.92 -10.97 -0.47
N VAL A 140 -4.85 -9.68 -0.18
CA VAL A 140 -5.37 -9.10 1.07
C VAL A 140 -6.88 -9.33 1.19
N PHE A 141 -7.63 -9.06 0.12
CA PHE A 141 -9.08 -9.29 0.08
C PHE A 141 -9.42 -10.77 0.30
N GLY A 142 -8.72 -11.68 -0.37
CA GLY A 142 -8.88 -13.13 -0.18
C GLY A 142 -8.65 -13.54 1.27
N GLY A 143 -7.62 -12.99 1.92
CA GLY A 143 -7.35 -13.24 3.34
C GLY A 143 -8.52 -12.88 4.23
N PHE A 144 -9.13 -11.71 4.04
CA PHE A 144 -10.34 -11.35 4.79
C PHE A 144 -11.54 -12.22 4.41
N LEU A 145 -11.82 -12.41 3.12
CA LEU A 145 -12.98 -13.16 2.65
C LEU A 145 -13.01 -14.59 3.20
N PHE A 146 -11.92 -15.33 3.04
CA PHE A 146 -11.83 -16.73 3.48
C PHE A 146 -11.69 -16.89 4.99
N ASN A 147 -11.38 -15.82 5.72
CA ASN A 147 -11.42 -15.84 7.18
C ASN A 147 -12.86 -15.75 7.73
N PHE A 148 -13.80 -15.18 6.96
CA PHE A 148 -15.21 -15.03 7.38
C PHE A 148 -16.14 -16.10 6.81
N LEU A 149 -15.64 -16.97 5.93
CA LEU A 149 -16.36 -18.12 5.36
C LEU A 149 -16.13 -19.37 6.21
#